data_AF-A0A452S1P6-F1
#
_entry.id   AF-A0A452S1P6-F1
#
_cell.length_a   1.000
_cell.length_b   1.000
_cell.length_c   1.000
_cell.angle_alpha   90.00
_cell.angle_beta   90.00
_cell.angle_gamma   90.00
#
_symmetry.space_group_name_H-M   'P 1'
#
loop_
_entity.id
_entity.type
_entity.pdbx_description
1 polymer ?
#
loop_
_entity_poly.entity_id
_entity_poly.type
_entity_poly.pdbx_seq_one_letter_code
_entity_poly.pdbx_strand_id
1 'polypeptide(L)'
;EPWKQKVSAILRLDSSTHGLCHTWALDFSAFRVQVGNQLETVFLLSGNDPAIHLYKENEGLHQFEEQPVENLFPELTNLTSSVLWLDVHNLPSTSRRLSALGCQSGYVRVAHVDQRSQEVLQTWTILQDGPISRVIVFSLSAPEETRDRPQREDYSVLVASMLEPAVVYRDLLSRGLEDQLLLPGSDQFDSVLCGLVTDVDLDGRPEVLVATYGQELLCYKYLGPESGLPEAERGFRLLWQRGFSSPLLAMAHVDLTGDGLRELAVVSLKGVHILQHSLVQASELVLSRLRHQVQQRKHQSQRPGDRAGPGPAETPAS
;
A
#
# COMPACT_ATOMS: atom_id res chain seq x y z
N GLU A 1 15.87 6.56 -1.98
CA GLU A 1 14.69 5.76 -1.56
C GLU A 1 15.18 4.63 -0.67
N PRO A 2 14.79 4.55 0.61
CA PRO A 2 15.05 3.34 1.38
C PRO A 2 13.93 2.35 1.06
N TRP A 3 14.33 1.31 0.35
CA TRP A 3 13.60 0.09 -0.01
C TRP A 3 12.59 -0.36 1.06
N LYS A 4 11.29 -0.30 0.72
CA LYS A 4 10.24 -1.06 1.41
C LYS A 4 10.39 -2.52 1.00
N GLN A 5 11.03 -3.36 1.82
CA GLN A 5 10.77 -4.80 1.78
C GLN A 5 9.75 -5.08 2.88
N LYS A 6 8.46 -4.94 2.57
CA LYS A 6 7.39 -5.52 3.40
C LYS A 6 7.44 -7.03 3.12
N VAL A 7 8.25 -7.74 3.90
CA VAL A 7 8.21 -9.21 3.92
C VAL A 7 7.03 -9.58 4.80
N SER A 8 5.83 -9.67 4.22
CA SER A 8 4.73 -10.37 4.87
C SER A 8 5.00 -11.85 4.63
N ALA A 9 5.59 -12.55 5.59
CA ALA A 9 5.62 -14.00 5.52
C ALA A 9 4.49 -14.58 6.35
N ILE A 10 3.73 -15.47 5.73
CA ILE A 10 2.71 -16.27 6.38
C ILE A 10 3.45 -17.30 7.22
N LEU A 11 3.68 -17.01 8.50
CA LEU A 11 4.19 -18.00 9.44
C LEU A 11 3.02 -18.91 9.84
N ARG A 12 3.09 -20.17 9.39
CA ARG A 12 2.22 -21.24 9.85
C ARG A 12 2.74 -21.74 11.19
N LEU A 13 2.04 -21.40 12.28
CA LEU A 13 2.24 -22.06 13.57
C LEU A 13 1.18 -23.17 13.70
N ASP A 14 1.62 -24.42 13.56
CA ASP A 14 0.77 -25.58 13.84
C ASP A 14 0.60 -25.72 15.36
N SER A 15 -0.60 -25.45 15.87
CA SER A 15 -1.01 -25.85 17.23
C SER A 15 -1.50 -27.29 17.20
N SER A 16 -0.73 -28.20 17.78
CA SER A 16 -1.05 -29.62 17.87
C SER A 16 -2.03 -29.92 19.00
N THR A 17 -3.19 -29.27 19.05
CA THR A 17 -4.30 -29.70 19.93
C THR A 17 -5.63 -29.32 19.31
N HIS A 18 -6.38 -30.34 18.86
CA HIS A 18 -7.75 -30.30 18.34
C HIS A 18 -8.00 -29.57 17.00
N GLY A 19 -7.71 -30.28 15.90
CA GLY A 19 -8.68 -30.54 14.82
C GLY A 19 -9.27 -29.40 13.97
N LEU A 20 -8.97 -28.13 14.22
CA LEU A 20 -9.35 -26.99 13.39
C LEU A 20 -8.13 -26.10 13.16
N CYS A 21 -7.46 -26.29 12.02
CA CYS A 21 -6.34 -25.46 11.60
C CYS A 21 -6.89 -24.12 11.10
N HIS A 22 -7.08 -23.16 12.00
CA HIS A 22 -7.25 -21.77 11.61
C HIS A 22 -5.87 -21.22 11.24
N THR A 23 -5.64 -21.00 9.94
CA THR A 23 -4.44 -20.29 9.49
C THR A 23 -4.66 -18.81 9.73
N TRP A 24 -4.12 -18.29 10.84
CA TRP A 24 -3.98 -16.86 11.04
C TRP A 24 -2.60 -16.47 10.53
N ALA A 25 -2.53 -15.65 9.48
CA ALA A 25 -1.27 -15.06 9.08
C ALA A 25 -0.84 -14.09 10.19
N LEU A 26 0.17 -14.46 10.97
CA LEU A 26 0.89 -13.48 11.79
C LEU A 26 1.64 -12.57 10.81
N ASP A 27 1.10 -11.38 10.56
CA ASP A 27 1.79 -10.36 9.79
C ASP A 27 2.91 -9.81 10.68
N PHE A 28 4.13 -10.31 10.51
CA PHE A 28 5.29 -9.58 10.97
C PHE A 28 5.67 -8.59 9.89
N SER A 29 5.96 -7.36 10.30
CA SER A 29 6.46 -6.35 9.38
C SER A 29 7.77 -5.79 9.91
N ALA A 30 8.81 -5.94 9.11
CA ALA A 30 10.09 -5.29 9.37
C ALA A 30 10.01 -3.82 8.93
N PHE A 31 10.36 -2.91 9.83
CA PHE A 31 10.39 -1.48 9.58
C PHE A 31 11.79 -0.94 9.80
N ARG A 32 12.18 0.03 8.98
CA ARG A 32 13.35 0.85 9.25
C ARG A 32 12.90 2.15 9.87
N VAL A 33 13.35 2.42 11.10
CA VAL A 33 12.98 3.60 11.86
C VAL A 33 14.23 4.43 12.14
N GLN A 34 14.08 5.75 12.12
CA GLN A 34 15.14 6.68 12.50
C GLN A 34 15.15 6.82 14.02
N VAL A 35 16.22 6.36 14.67
CA VAL A 35 16.43 6.52 16.11
C VAL A 35 17.67 7.40 16.30
N GLY A 36 17.46 8.65 16.72
CA GLY A 36 18.52 9.66 16.73
C GLY A 36 19.10 9.89 15.33
N ASN A 37 20.41 9.65 15.17
CA ASN A 37 21.11 9.79 13.88
C ASN A 37 21.28 8.48 13.09
N GLN A 38 20.72 7.36 13.57
CA GLN A 38 20.87 6.05 12.96
C GLN A 38 19.54 5.50 12.43
N LEU A 39 19.63 4.73 11.35
CA LEU A 39 18.52 3.95 10.80
C LEU A 39 18.62 2.53 11.34
N GLU A 40 17.66 2.15 12.17
CA GLU A 40 17.61 0.84 12.80
C GLU A 40 16.46 0.01 12.23
N THR A 41 16.63 -1.31 12.24
CA THR A 41 15.58 -2.25 11.87
C THR A 41 14.84 -2.69 13.11
N VAL A 42 13.51 -2.58 13.08
CA VAL A 42 12.62 -3.03 14.13
C VAL A 42 11.54 -3.94 13.55
N PHE A 43 10.99 -4.81 14.39
CA PHE A 43 9.91 -5.71 14.02
C PHE A 43 8.66 -5.36 14.83
N LEU A 44 7.54 -5.20 14.15
CA LEU A 44 6.23 -5.11 14.79
C LEU A 44 5.53 -6.47 14.63
N LEU A 45 5.01 -6.99 15.74
CA LEU A 45 4.21 -8.22 15.78
C LEU A 45 2.93 -7.96 16.55
N SER A 46 1.78 -8.30 15.96
CA SER A 46 0.52 -8.39 16.70
C SER A 46 0.36 -9.77 17.34
N GLY A 47 -0.18 -9.77 18.56
CA GLY A 47 -0.49 -10.99 19.31
C GLY A 47 -1.99 -11.30 19.32
N ASN A 48 -2.38 -12.22 20.20
CA ASN A 48 -3.78 -12.48 20.54
C ASN A 48 -4.31 -11.56 21.67
N ASP A 49 -3.54 -10.53 22.00
CA ASP A 49 -3.84 -9.49 22.96
C ASP A 49 -4.09 -8.17 22.23
N PRO A 50 -4.72 -7.18 22.89
CA PRO A 50 -4.95 -5.86 22.29
C PRO A 50 -3.67 -5.01 22.32
N ALA A 51 -2.57 -5.54 21.78
CA ALA A 51 -1.26 -4.89 21.73
C ALA A 51 -0.52 -5.22 20.43
N ILE A 52 0.45 -4.35 20.10
CA ILE A 52 1.46 -4.59 19.08
C ILE A 52 2.81 -4.51 19.78
N HIS A 53 3.60 -5.57 19.65
CA HIS A 53 4.91 -5.72 20.28
C HIS A 53 6.00 -5.24 19.32
N LEU A 54 6.89 -4.39 19.82
CA LEU A 54 8.04 -3.87 19.09
C LEU A 54 9.30 -4.62 19.53
N TYR A 55 9.98 -5.26 18.59
CA TYR A 55 11.26 -5.91 18.84
C TYR A 55 12.38 -5.16 18.12
N LYS A 56 13.47 -4.88 18.84
CA LYS A 56 14.65 -4.20 18.33
C LYS A 56 15.89 -5.04 18.62
N GLU A 57 16.85 -5.03 17.69
CA GLU A 57 18.13 -5.69 17.90
C GLU A 57 18.93 -4.99 19.00
N ASN A 58 19.40 -5.78 19.96
CA ASN A 58 20.42 -5.40 20.93
C ASN A 58 21.78 -5.85 20.38
N GLU A 59 22.53 -4.93 19.77
CA GLU A 59 23.83 -5.22 19.15
C GLU A 59 24.83 -5.86 20.12
N GLY A 60 24.76 -5.52 21.41
CA GLY A 60 25.67 -6.05 22.43
C GLY A 60 25.40 -7.51 22.80
N LEU A 61 24.17 -7.99 22.62
CA LEU A 61 23.75 -9.35 22.95
C LEU A 61 23.45 -10.21 21.72
N HIS A 62 23.47 -9.63 20.51
CA HIS A 62 23.06 -10.27 19.26
C HIS A 62 21.68 -10.94 19.37
N GLN A 63 20.75 -10.28 20.06
CA GLN A 63 19.38 -10.76 20.32
C GLN A 63 18.37 -9.65 20.07
N PHE A 64 17.14 -10.04 19.73
CA PHE A 64 16.02 -9.11 19.66
C PHE A 64 15.34 -9.02 21.02
N GLU A 65 15.18 -7.80 21.51
CA GLU A 65 14.50 -7.51 22.77
C GLU A 65 13.24 -6.71 22.51
N GLU A 66 12.20 -7.02 23.27
CA GLU A 66 10.97 -6.25 23.25
C GLU A 66 11.21 -4.87 23.88
N GLN A 67 10.71 -3.84 23.21
CA GLN A 67 10.79 -2.45 23.63
C GLN A 67 9.38 -1.85 23.67
N PRO A 68 9.13 -0.83 24.51
CA PRO A 68 7.83 -0.14 24.53
C PRO A 68 7.52 0.45 23.15
N VAL A 69 6.39 0.06 22.58
CA VAL A 69 6.00 0.43 21.21
C VAL A 69 5.78 1.94 21.08
N GLU A 70 5.28 2.58 22.13
CA GLU A 70 4.99 4.02 22.20
C GLU A 70 6.20 4.91 21.93
N ASN A 71 7.41 4.41 22.16
CA ASN A 71 8.65 5.17 21.95
C ASN A 71 8.91 5.45 20.47
N LEU A 72 8.45 4.58 19.57
CA LEU A 72 8.64 4.72 18.13
C LEU A 72 7.31 4.83 17.37
N PHE A 73 6.24 4.27 17.94
CA PHE A 73 4.89 4.17 17.39
C PHE A 73 3.83 4.51 18.45
N PRO A 74 3.75 5.79 18.86
CA PRO A 74 2.77 6.25 19.85
C PRO A 74 1.31 5.93 19.46
N GLU A 75 1.03 5.86 18.16
CA GLU A 75 -0.31 5.58 17.63
C GLU A 75 -0.78 4.12 17.80
N LEU A 76 0.14 3.20 18.12
CA LEU A 76 -0.14 1.77 18.26
C LEU A 76 -0.47 1.35 19.70
N THR A 77 -0.77 2.33 20.56
CA THR A 77 -1.17 2.12 21.96
C THR A 77 -2.69 2.18 22.13
N ASN A 78 -3.18 1.77 23.31
CA ASN A 78 -4.59 1.87 23.69
C ASN A 78 -5.54 1.23 22.66
N LEU A 79 -5.20 0.01 22.24
CA LEU A 79 -6.02 -0.76 21.31
C LEU A 79 -7.12 -1.49 22.09
N THR A 80 -8.26 -1.69 21.46
CA THR A 80 -9.45 -2.28 22.10
C THR A 80 -9.63 -3.77 21.78
N SER A 81 -8.87 -4.29 20.81
CA SER A 81 -8.95 -5.65 20.31
C SER A 81 -7.66 -6.02 19.58
N SER A 82 -7.40 -7.32 19.42
CA SER A 82 -6.24 -7.86 18.71
C SER A 82 -6.19 -7.36 17.27
N VAL A 83 -5.01 -6.90 16.85
CA VAL A 83 -4.78 -6.33 15.52
C VAL A 83 -4.53 -7.46 14.52
N LEU A 84 -5.36 -7.53 13.48
CA LEU A 84 -5.23 -8.51 12.41
C LEU A 84 -4.39 -7.97 11.24
N TRP A 85 -4.41 -6.67 11.01
CA TRP A 85 -3.63 -6.02 9.95
C TRP A 85 -3.10 -4.67 10.37
N LEU A 86 -1.87 -4.38 9.96
CA LEU A 86 -1.22 -3.10 10.10
C LEU A 86 -0.60 -2.68 8.76
N ASP A 87 -0.81 -1.42 8.39
CA ASP A 87 -0.13 -0.81 7.27
C ASP A 87 0.43 0.56 7.67
N VAL A 88 1.75 0.71 7.51
CA VAL A 88 2.46 1.94 7.85
C VAL A 88 3.04 2.54 6.57
N HIS A 89 2.62 3.76 6.28
CA HIS A 89 2.95 4.49 5.07
C HIS A 89 3.64 5.81 5.40
N ASN A 90 4.94 5.88 5.15
CA ASN A 90 5.70 7.13 5.27
C ASN A 90 5.35 8.09 4.12
N LEU A 91 5.02 9.33 4.47
CA LEU A 91 4.74 10.38 3.49
C LEU A 91 6.06 10.85 2.86
N PRO A 92 6.23 10.78 1.53
CA PRO A 92 7.46 11.20 0.86
C PRO A 92 7.82 12.64 1.22
N SER A 93 9.13 12.94 1.28
CA SER A 93 9.66 14.30 1.53
C SER A 93 9.30 14.94 2.88
N THR A 94 8.61 14.23 3.78
CA THR A 94 8.26 14.72 5.12
C THR A 94 8.72 13.73 6.22
N SER A 95 8.69 14.17 7.48
CA SER A 95 8.86 13.30 8.66
C SER A 95 7.55 12.63 9.09
N ARG A 96 6.51 12.66 8.26
CA ARG A 96 5.17 12.22 8.65
C ARG A 96 4.88 10.81 8.14
N ARG A 97 3.96 10.11 8.81
CA ARG A 97 3.46 8.82 8.36
C ARG A 97 1.98 8.66 8.66
N LEU A 98 1.35 7.80 7.87
CA LEU A 98 0.01 7.27 8.10
C LEU A 98 0.15 5.83 8.56
N SER A 99 -0.47 5.50 9.69
CA SER A 99 -0.53 4.14 10.22
C SER A 99 -1.98 3.73 10.29
N ALA A 100 -2.35 2.68 9.57
CA ALA A 100 -3.71 2.16 9.51
C ALA A 100 -3.73 0.74 10.05
N LEU A 101 -4.65 0.46 10.97
CA LEU A 101 -4.81 -0.85 11.60
C LEU A 101 -6.26 -1.31 11.55
N GLY A 102 -6.42 -2.64 11.49
CA GLY A 102 -7.70 -3.33 11.53
C GLY A 102 -7.69 -4.43 12.59
N CYS A 103 -8.71 -4.47 13.42
CA CYS A 103 -8.81 -5.40 14.53
C CYS A 103 -9.82 -6.53 14.28
N GLN A 104 -9.74 -7.57 15.11
CA GLN A 104 -10.69 -8.68 15.10
C GLN A 104 -12.12 -8.25 15.45
N SER A 105 -12.28 -7.21 16.27
CA SER A 105 -13.59 -6.66 16.62
C SER A 105 -14.27 -5.85 15.52
N GLY A 106 -13.63 -5.66 14.36
CA GLY A 106 -14.08 -4.71 13.34
C GLY A 106 -13.65 -3.27 13.60
N TYR A 107 -12.91 -3.01 14.68
CA TYR A 107 -12.35 -1.69 14.94
C TYR A 107 -11.25 -1.37 13.92
N VAL A 108 -11.35 -0.20 13.29
CA VAL A 108 -10.34 0.33 12.38
C VAL A 108 -9.87 1.67 12.93
N ARG A 109 -8.55 1.87 12.93
CA ARG A 109 -7.93 3.14 13.29
C ARG A 109 -6.93 3.54 12.22
N VAL A 110 -6.98 4.80 11.81
CA VAL A 110 -5.96 5.44 10.98
C VAL A 110 -5.40 6.62 11.77
N ALA A 111 -4.08 6.68 11.89
CA ALA A 111 -3.39 7.75 12.60
C ALA A 111 -2.39 8.44 11.67
N HIS A 112 -2.34 9.76 11.76
CA HIS A 112 -1.35 10.61 11.13
C HIS A 112 -0.36 11.08 12.18
N VAL A 113 0.92 10.79 12.00
CA VAL A 113 1.96 10.93 13.03
C VAL A 113 3.14 11.69 12.47
N ASP A 114 3.70 12.60 13.26
CA ASP A 114 5.03 13.18 13.00
C ASP A 114 6.09 12.32 13.70
N GLN A 115 6.93 11.68 12.91
CA GLN A 115 7.98 10.78 13.41
C GLN A 115 9.09 11.53 14.13
N ARG A 116 9.25 12.83 13.88
CA ARG A 116 10.32 13.62 14.51
C ARG A 116 9.95 14.05 15.93
N SER A 117 8.71 14.52 16.13
CA SER A 117 8.21 14.87 17.47
C SER A 117 7.65 13.66 18.22
N GLN A 118 7.40 12.54 17.53
CA GLN A 118 6.74 11.35 18.06
C GLN A 118 5.34 11.67 18.59
N GLU A 119 4.62 12.55 17.88
CA GLU A 119 3.28 12.96 18.24
C GLU A 119 2.26 12.52 17.20
N VAL A 120 1.11 12.05 17.70
CA VAL A 120 -0.04 11.75 16.87
C VAL A 120 -0.75 13.05 16.54
N LEU A 121 -0.65 13.49 15.29
CA LEU A 121 -1.25 14.72 14.80
C LEU A 121 -2.78 14.58 14.71
N GLN A 122 -3.25 13.46 14.15
CA GLN A 122 -4.67 13.17 13.95
C GLN A 122 -4.92 11.67 14.07
N THR A 123 -6.12 11.30 14.53
CA THR A 123 -6.59 9.91 14.58
C THR A 123 -8.03 9.86 14.12
N TRP A 124 -8.32 8.89 13.24
CA TRP A 124 -9.66 8.59 12.75
C TRP A 124 -9.99 7.14 13.08
N THR A 125 -11.25 6.91 13.47
CA THR A 125 -11.69 5.58 13.92
C THR A 125 -13.08 5.27 13.42
N ILE A 126 -13.32 4.02 13.06
CA ILE A 126 -14.64 3.48 12.73
C ILE A 126 -14.79 2.08 13.31
N LEU A 127 -16.00 1.57 13.32
CA LEU A 127 -16.32 0.20 13.69
C LEU A 127 -17.16 -0.42 12.57
N GLN A 128 -16.68 -1.54 12.04
CA GLN A 128 -17.37 -2.37 11.05
C GLN A 128 -17.97 -3.61 11.71
N ASP A 129 -19.03 -4.16 11.14
CA ASP A 129 -19.71 -5.36 11.66
C ASP A 129 -18.97 -6.65 11.27
N GLY A 130 -17.69 -6.78 11.63
CA GLY A 130 -16.93 -8.02 11.46
C GLY A 130 -15.41 -7.87 11.51
N PRO A 131 -14.63 -8.97 11.61
CA PRO A 131 -13.18 -8.91 11.64
C PRO A 131 -12.59 -8.25 10.38
N ILE A 132 -11.63 -7.34 10.58
CA ILE A 132 -10.96 -6.66 9.47
C ILE A 132 -9.93 -7.60 8.85
N SER A 133 -10.18 -8.00 7.60
CA SER A 133 -9.33 -8.92 6.84
C SER A 133 -8.25 -8.24 6.01
N ARG A 134 -8.32 -6.91 5.83
CA ARG A 134 -7.22 -6.13 5.22
C ARG A 134 -7.36 -4.64 5.50
N VAL A 135 -6.22 -3.97 5.70
CA VAL A 135 -6.12 -2.50 5.63
C VAL A 135 -4.91 -2.12 4.79
N ILE A 136 -5.05 -1.18 3.85
CA ILE A 136 -3.95 -0.71 2.97
C ILE A 136 -4.07 0.79 2.75
N VAL A 137 -2.99 1.54 3.00
CA VAL A 137 -2.88 2.96 2.67
C VAL A 137 -2.21 3.12 1.30
N PHE A 138 -2.88 3.83 0.40
CA PHE A 138 -2.42 4.04 -0.97
C PHE A 138 -2.82 5.41 -1.51
N SER A 139 -2.31 5.80 -2.68
CA SER A 139 -2.78 6.98 -3.40
C SER A 139 -3.47 6.55 -4.68
N LEU A 140 -4.59 7.20 -5.01
CA LEU A 140 -5.33 6.99 -6.26
C LEU A 140 -4.69 7.74 -7.44
N SER A 141 -3.86 8.73 -7.16
CA SER A 141 -3.20 9.53 -8.18
C SER A 141 -1.93 8.83 -8.65
N ALA A 142 -1.70 8.84 -9.96
CA ALA A 142 -0.39 8.49 -10.50
C ALA A 142 0.66 9.47 -9.96
N PRO A 143 1.88 9.02 -9.64
CA PRO A 143 2.97 9.94 -9.33
C PRO A 143 3.33 10.72 -10.61
N GLU A 144 2.69 11.88 -10.82
CA GLU A 144 3.06 12.74 -11.94
C GLU A 144 4.46 13.35 -11.70
N GLU A 145 5.32 13.26 -12.72
CA GLU A 145 6.67 13.86 -12.75
C GLU A 145 6.64 15.41 -12.96
N THR A 146 5.47 16.04 -12.97
CA THR A 146 5.30 17.47 -13.27
C THR A 146 5.48 18.34 -12.01
N ARG A 147 6.66 18.96 -11.92
CA ARG A 147 7.16 19.80 -10.81
C ARG A 147 6.38 21.09 -10.48
N ASP A 148 5.25 21.37 -11.11
CA ASP A 148 4.64 22.72 -11.10
C ASP A 148 3.29 22.85 -10.38
N ARG A 149 2.79 21.80 -9.70
CA ARG A 149 1.65 21.94 -8.79
C ARG A 149 2.03 21.39 -7.41
N PRO A 150 1.65 22.04 -6.30
CA PRO A 150 1.74 21.41 -5.00
C PRO A 150 0.92 20.12 -5.10
N GLN A 151 1.61 18.97 -5.13
CA GLN A 151 0.97 17.66 -5.18
C GLN A 151 0.05 17.60 -3.99
N ARG A 152 -1.26 17.58 -4.25
CA ARG A 152 -2.23 17.35 -3.20
C ARG A 152 -2.05 15.89 -2.79
N GLU A 153 -1.53 15.70 -1.58
CA GLU A 153 -1.27 14.40 -1.00
C GLU A 153 -2.60 13.69 -0.70
N ASP A 154 -3.22 13.17 -1.75
CA ASP A 154 -4.51 12.49 -1.66
C ASP A 154 -4.25 11.00 -1.37
N TYR A 155 -4.17 10.69 -0.08
CA TYR A 155 -4.10 9.32 0.43
C TYR A 155 -5.49 8.78 0.71
N SER A 156 -5.67 7.51 0.36
CA SER A 156 -6.88 6.73 0.62
C SER A 156 -6.50 5.48 1.41
N VAL A 157 -7.49 4.89 2.09
CA VAL A 157 -7.33 3.59 2.77
C VAL A 157 -8.37 2.61 2.26
N LEU A 158 -7.92 1.43 1.87
CA LEU A 158 -8.76 0.26 1.64
C LEU A 158 -8.97 -0.42 2.98
N VAL A 159 -10.22 -0.67 3.33
CA VAL A 159 -10.64 -1.47 4.49
C VAL A 159 -11.49 -2.62 3.96
N ALA A 160 -11.06 -3.84 4.22
CA ALA A 160 -11.82 -5.05 3.91
C ALA A 160 -12.22 -5.75 5.20
N SER A 161 -13.49 -6.16 5.28
CA SER A 161 -14.07 -6.92 6.38
C SER A 161 -14.49 -8.30 5.88
N MET A 162 -14.49 -9.28 6.78
CA MET A 162 -14.98 -10.62 6.45
C MET A 162 -16.52 -10.68 6.27
N LEU A 163 -17.26 -9.69 6.76
CA LEU A 163 -18.73 -9.72 6.79
C LEU A 163 -19.38 -8.55 6.04
N GLU A 164 -18.64 -7.49 5.77
CA GLU A 164 -19.13 -6.31 5.07
C GLU A 164 -18.48 -6.15 3.69
N PRO A 165 -19.11 -5.40 2.77
CA PRO A 165 -18.46 -5.00 1.53
C PRO A 165 -17.12 -4.30 1.82
N ALA A 166 -16.14 -4.53 0.96
CA ALA A 166 -14.88 -3.81 1.04
C ALA A 166 -15.08 -2.34 0.66
N VAL A 167 -14.34 -1.48 1.34
CA VAL A 167 -14.55 -0.03 1.34
C VAL A 167 -13.25 0.70 1.12
N VAL A 168 -13.28 1.76 0.32
CA VAL A 168 -12.18 2.73 0.22
C VAL A 168 -12.63 4.05 0.81
N TYR A 169 -11.89 4.53 1.82
CA TYR A 169 -12.05 5.89 2.36
C TYR A 169 -11.06 6.82 1.67
N ARG A 170 -11.57 7.89 1.07
CA ARG A 170 -10.78 8.84 0.26
C ARG A 170 -10.35 10.07 1.05
N ASP A 171 -9.33 10.73 0.52
CA ASP A 171 -8.83 12.03 0.98
C ASP A 171 -8.57 12.07 2.49
N LEU A 172 -7.91 11.04 3.04
CA LEU A 172 -7.70 10.81 4.47
C LEU A 172 -7.25 12.06 5.24
N LEU A 173 -6.28 12.80 4.69
CA LEU A 173 -5.72 13.98 5.37
C LEU A 173 -6.71 15.14 5.47
N SER A 174 -7.74 15.19 4.63
CA SER A 174 -8.71 16.28 4.60
C SER A 174 -10.11 15.91 5.08
N ARG A 175 -10.53 14.65 4.85
CA ARG A 175 -11.88 14.14 5.19
C ARG A 175 -11.84 12.98 6.18
N GLY A 176 -10.66 12.49 6.58
CA GLY A 176 -10.55 11.34 7.47
C GLY A 176 -11.23 10.10 6.89
N LEU A 177 -12.12 9.50 7.65
CA LEU A 177 -12.89 8.31 7.28
C LEU A 177 -14.36 8.64 6.92
N GLU A 178 -14.64 9.87 6.47
CA GLU A 178 -16.00 10.30 6.14
C GLU A 178 -16.39 10.06 4.66
N ASP A 179 -15.45 10.15 3.73
CA ASP A 179 -15.71 9.95 2.30
C ASP A 179 -15.53 8.49 1.91
N GLN A 180 -16.64 7.74 2.06
CA GLN A 180 -16.72 6.30 1.85
C GLN A 180 -17.12 5.94 0.42
N LEU A 181 -16.33 5.08 -0.24
CA LEU A 181 -16.71 4.42 -1.50
C LEU A 181 -16.73 2.90 -1.33
N LEU A 182 -17.87 2.29 -1.65
CA LEU A 182 -18.00 0.83 -1.65
C LEU A 182 -17.36 0.22 -2.90
N LEU A 183 -16.77 -0.97 -2.74
CA LEU A 183 -16.41 -1.83 -3.87
C LEU A 183 -17.63 -2.68 -4.25
N PRO A 184 -18.29 -2.40 -5.39
CA PRO A 184 -19.56 -3.02 -5.71
C PRO A 184 -19.44 -4.54 -5.85
N GLY A 185 -20.32 -5.27 -5.16
CA GLY A 185 -20.40 -6.73 -5.24
C GLY A 185 -19.28 -7.50 -4.56
N SER A 186 -18.43 -6.86 -3.76
CA SER A 186 -17.36 -7.55 -3.02
C SER A 186 -17.90 -8.52 -1.96
N ASP A 187 -19.12 -8.29 -1.47
CA ASP A 187 -19.86 -9.08 -0.47
C ASP A 187 -20.71 -10.21 -1.09
N GLN A 188 -20.73 -10.33 -2.43
CA GLN A 188 -21.54 -11.34 -3.12
C GLN A 188 -20.89 -12.73 -3.13
N PHE A 189 -19.64 -12.83 -2.69
CA PHE A 189 -18.82 -14.04 -2.81
C PHE A 189 -18.24 -14.47 -1.47
N ASP A 190 -19.11 -14.56 -0.45
CA ASP A 190 -18.76 -14.92 0.92
C ASP A 190 -17.84 -13.86 1.57
N SER A 191 -16.92 -14.25 2.44
CA SER A 191 -15.99 -13.32 3.09
C SER A 191 -14.87 -12.81 2.18
N VAL A 192 -14.56 -11.52 2.28
CA VAL A 192 -13.31 -10.96 1.76
C VAL A 192 -12.15 -11.38 2.67
N LEU A 193 -11.15 -12.06 2.11
CA LEU A 193 -10.01 -12.58 2.87
C LEU A 193 -8.72 -11.78 2.68
N CYS A 194 -8.56 -11.16 1.50
CA CYS A 194 -7.35 -10.40 1.19
C CYS A 194 -7.67 -9.28 0.21
N GLY A 195 -6.91 -8.18 0.34
CA GLY A 195 -6.89 -7.08 -0.61
C GLY A 195 -5.48 -6.79 -1.10
N LEU A 196 -5.38 -6.25 -2.32
CA LEU A 196 -4.14 -5.80 -2.93
C LEU A 196 -4.43 -4.53 -3.74
N VAL A 197 -3.54 -3.54 -3.65
CA VAL A 197 -3.64 -2.32 -4.44
C VAL A 197 -2.43 -2.25 -5.36
N THR A 198 -2.66 -2.29 -6.67
CA THR A 198 -1.58 -2.26 -7.67
C THR A 198 -2.12 -1.89 -9.04
N ASP A 199 -1.26 -1.28 -9.85
CA ASP A 199 -1.48 -1.03 -11.28
C ASP A 199 -1.32 -2.36 -12.06
N VAL A 200 -2.45 -2.97 -12.43
CA VAL A 200 -2.52 -4.24 -13.17
C VAL A 200 -2.58 -3.99 -14.67
N ASP A 201 -3.24 -2.92 -15.12
CA ASP A 201 -3.36 -2.62 -16.56
C ASP A 201 -2.21 -1.75 -17.10
N LEU A 202 -1.25 -1.40 -16.23
CA LEU A 202 -0.04 -0.65 -16.53
C LEU A 202 -0.33 0.77 -17.06
N ASP A 203 -1.41 1.40 -16.59
CA ASP A 203 -1.77 2.77 -16.98
C ASP A 203 -1.21 3.85 -16.02
N GLY A 204 -0.54 3.43 -14.95
CA GLY A 204 0.05 4.29 -13.93
C GLY A 204 -0.87 4.61 -12.75
N ARG A 205 -2.12 4.13 -12.76
CA ARG A 205 -3.07 4.25 -11.65
C ARG A 205 -3.27 2.88 -11.01
N PRO A 206 -3.37 2.81 -9.68
CA PRO A 206 -3.58 1.53 -9.04
C PRO A 206 -5.04 1.08 -9.14
N GLU A 207 -5.23 -0.19 -9.48
CA GLU A 207 -6.46 -0.92 -9.24
C GLU A 207 -6.51 -1.47 -7.81
N VAL A 208 -7.74 -1.72 -7.34
CA VAL A 208 -7.99 -2.42 -6.08
C VAL A 208 -8.46 -3.83 -6.39
N LEU A 209 -7.73 -4.82 -5.90
CA LEU A 209 -8.07 -6.23 -6.03
C LEU A 209 -8.54 -6.78 -4.70
N VAL A 210 -9.56 -7.62 -4.77
CA VAL A 210 -10.17 -8.30 -3.62
C VAL A 210 -10.25 -9.78 -3.91
N ALA A 211 -9.76 -10.59 -2.97
CA ALA A 211 -9.81 -12.04 -2.99
C ALA A 211 -10.77 -12.55 -1.92
N THR A 212 -11.65 -13.47 -2.31
CA THR A 212 -12.73 -13.94 -1.44
C THR A 212 -12.63 -15.42 -1.09
N TYR A 213 -13.28 -15.80 0.00
CA TYR A 213 -13.47 -17.21 0.36
C TYR A 213 -14.34 -17.92 -0.69
N GLY A 214 -15.29 -17.21 -1.31
CA GLY A 214 -16.14 -17.68 -2.41
C GLY A 214 -15.40 -17.95 -3.73
N GLN A 215 -14.07 -18.04 -3.73
CA GLN A 215 -13.23 -18.45 -4.86
C GLN A 215 -13.18 -17.42 -5.98
N GLU A 216 -13.48 -16.15 -5.68
CA GLU A 216 -13.49 -15.08 -6.67
C GLU A 216 -12.36 -14.08 -6.43
N LEU A 217 -11.76 -13.65 -7.53
CA LEU A 217 -10.84 -12.52 -7.59
C LEU A 217 -11.51 -11.39 -8.36
N LEU A 218 -11.67 -10.25 -7.70
CA LEU A 218 -12.36 -9.07 -8.22
C LEU A 218 -11.34 -7.95 -8.39
N CYS A 219 -11.33 -7.29 -9.55
CA CYS A 219 -10.45 -6.15 -9.82
C CYS A 219 -11.28 -4.91 -10.11
N TYR A 220 -11.01 -3.84 -9.38
CA TYR A 220 -11.75 -2.59 -9.44
C TYR A 220 -10.85 -1.45 -9.90
N LYS A 221 -11.38 -0.59 -10.78
CA LYS A 221 -10.74 0.67 -11.16
C LYS A 221 -11.55 1.84 -10.67
N TYR A 222 -10.84 2.84 -10.17
CA TYR A 222 -11.46 4.08 -9.74
C TYR A 222 -11.71 4.99 -10.95
N LEU A 223 -12.97 5.36 -11.17
CA LEU A 223 -13.37 6.36 -12.15
C LEU A 223 -13.52 7.71 -11.45
N GLY A 224 -12.46 8.50 -11.53
CA GLY A 224 -12.36 9.82 -10.91
C GLY A 224 -12.94 10.96 -11.77
N PRO A 225 -12.74 12.22 -11.33
CA PRO A 225 -13.16 13.41 -12.07
C PRO A 225 -12.58 13.49 -13.50
N GLU A 226 -11.39 12.93 -13.68
CA GLU A 226 -10.65 12.92 -14.95
C GLU A 226 -11.30 12.05 -16.02
N SER A 227 -12.17 11.11 -15.62
CA SER A 227 -12.95 10.30 -16.54
C SER A 227 -14.03 11.09 -17.27
N GLY A 228 -14.25 12.37 -16.93
CA GLY A 228 -15.29 13.22 -17.53
C GLY A 228 -16.72 12.80 -17.17
N LEU A 229 -16.87 11.84 -16.25
CA LEU A 229 -18.16 11.30 -15.83
C LEU A 229 -18.87 12.22 -14.82
N PRO A 230 -20.22 12.23 -14.82
CA PRO A 230 -21.01 12.89 -13.78
C PRO A 230 -20.61 12.40 -12.39
N GLU A 231 -20.73 13.26 -11.38
CA GLU A 231 -20.31 12.95 -10.01
C GLU A 231 -21.01 11.72 -9.42
N ALA A 232 -22.29 11.50 -9.78
CA ALA A 232 -23.07 10.33 -9.38
C ALA A 232 -22.54 9.01 -9.95
N GLU A 233 -21.71 9.06 -11.00
CA GLU A 233 -21.13 7.89 -11.65
C GLU A 233 -19.64 7.67 -11.30
N ARG A 234 -19.07 8.56 -10.47
CA ARG A 234 -17.71 8.44 -9.97
C ARG A 234 -17.65 7.38 -8.87
N GLY A 235 -16.56 6.63 -8.85
CA GLY A 235 -16.36 5.57 -7.87
C GLY A 235 -15.66 4.37 -8.47
N PHE A 236 -15.63 3.27 -7.71
CA PHE A 236 -15.04 2.03 -8.17
C PHE A 236 -15.98 1.27 -9.09
N ARG A 237 -15.48 0.83 -10.24
CA ARG A 237 -16.17 -0.11 -11.13
C ARG A 237 -15.37 -1.39 -11.25
N LEU A 238 -16.08 -2.52 -11.26
CA LEU A 238 -15.49 -3.83 -11.51
C LEU A 238 -14.97 -3.88 -12.95
N LEU A 239 -13.66 -4.02 -13.13
CA LEU A 239 -13.01 -4.21 -14.43
C LEU A 239 -13.19 -5.63 -14.93
N TRP A 240 -12.87 -6.58 -14.06
CA TRP A 240 -12.94 -8.00 -14.36
C TRP A 240 -13.10 -8.81 -13.08
N GLN A 241 -13.64 -10.01 -13.27
CA GLN A 241 -13.83 -11.02 -12.23
C GLN A 241 -13.25 -12.33 -12.75
N ARG A 242 -12.62 -13.10 -11.85
CA ARG A 242 -12.09 -14.42 -12.18
C ARG A 242 -12.35 -15.41 -11.04
N GLY A 243 -13.05 -16.48 -11.38
CA GLY A 243 -13.26 -17.63 -10.49
C GLY A 243 -12.05 -18.57 -10.45
N PHE A 244 -11.87 -19.20 -9.29
CA PHE A 244 -10.85 -20.21 -9.00
C PHE A 244 -11.50 -21.50 -8.46
N SER A 245 -10.71 -22.57 -8.30
CA SER A 245 -11.20 -23.88 -7.82
C SER A 245 -11.17 -24.07 -6.30
N SER A 246 -10.78 -23.03 -5.57
CA SER A 246 -10.66 -23.03 -4.12
C SER A 246 -10.55 -21.60 -3.57
N PRO A 247 -10.92 -21.38 -2.29
CA PRO A 247 -10.82 -20.08 -1.60
C PRO A 247 -9.46 -19.41 -1.75
N LEU A 248 -9.46 -18.09 -1.93
CA LEU A 248 -8.27 -17.28 -2.17
C LEU A 248 -7.80 -16.60 -0.89
N LEU A 249 -6.59 -16.93 -0.43
CA LEU A 249 -6.09 -16.55 0.89
C LEU A 249 -5.17 -15.34 0.87
N ALA A 250 -4.35 -15.20 -0.17
CA ALA A 250 -3.36 -14.13 -0.26
C ALA A 250 -3.06 -13.77 -1.72
N MET A 251 -2.59 -12.54 -1.92
CA MET A 251 -2.16 -12.04 -3.22
C MET A 251 -0.89 -11.22 -3.09
N ALA A 252 -0.05 -11.28 -4.11
CA ALA A 252 1.13 -10.43 -4.23
C ALA A 252 1.37 -10.07 -5.71
N HIS A 253 1.78 -8.82 -5.96
CA HIS A 253 2.20 -8.38 -7.28
C HIS A 253 3.72 -8.21 -7.29
N VAL A 254 4.42 -9.19 -7.85
CA VAL A 254 5.87 -9.37 -7.70
C VAL A 254 6.48 -9.86 -9.01
N ASP A 255 7.71 -9.44 -9.29
CA ASP A 255 8.48 -9.92 -10.44
C ASP A 255 9.10 -11.28 -10.09
N LEU A 256 8.44 -12.35 -10.51
CA LEU A 256 8.88 -13.74 -10.26
C LEU A 256 9.92 -14.21 -11.26
N THR A 257 9.95 -13.62 -12.46
CA THR A 257 10.82 -14.04 -13.56
C THR A 257 12.13 -13.25 -13.62
N GLY A 258 12.19 -12.10 -12.96
CA GLY A 258 13.32 -11.19 -12.93
C GLY A 258 13.47 -10.35 -14.20
N ASP A 259 12.42 -10.22 -15.00
CA ASP A 259 12.44 -9.47 -16.27
C ASP A 259 11.93 -8.02 -16.13
N GLY A 260 11.48 -7.64 -14.93
CA GLY A 260 10.93 -6.33 -14.61
C GLY A 260 9.42 -6.21 -14.80
N LEU A 261 8.75 -7.21 -15.39
CA LEU A 261 7.30 -7.32 -15.41
C LEU A 261 6.83 -8.07 -14.17
N ARG A 262 5.91 -7.47 -13.41
CA ARG A 262 5.38 -8.10 -12.20
C ARG A 262 4.21 -9.00 -12.54
N GLU A 263 4.24 -10.22 -12.04
CA GLU A 263 3.11 -11.14 -12.09
C GLU A 263 2.22 -10.98 -10.85
N LEU A 264 0.92 -11.27 -11.04
CA LEU A 264 -0.01 -11.40 -9.93
C LEU A 264 0.00 -12.85 -9.43
N ALA A 265 0.67 -13.07 -8.30
CA ALA A 265 0.67 -14.32 -7.57
C ALA A 265 -0.57 -14.38 -6.66
N VAL A 266 -1.41 -15.39 -6.83
CA VAL A 266 -2.62 -15.63 -6.05
C VAL A 266 -2.48 -16.97 -5.33
N VAL A 267 -2.52 -16.95 -4.00
CA VAL A 267 -2.47 -18.14 -3.16
C VAL A 267 -3.89 -18.58 -2.83
N SER A 268 -4.24 -19.80 -3.20
CA SER A 268 -5.50 -20.45 -2.83
C SER A 268 -5.25 -21.58 -1.83
N LEU A 269 -6.32 -22.12 -1.23
CA LEU A 269 -6.21 -23.28 -0.33
C LEU A 269 -5.55 -24.52 -0.99
N LYS A 270 -5.57 -24.63 -2.32
CA LYS A 270 -5.05 -25.80 -3.06
C LYS A 270 -3.70 -25.55 -3.73
N GLY A 271 -3.19 -24.32 -3.75
CA GLY A 271 -1.92 -24.02 -4.40
C GLY A 271 -1.76 -22.55 -4.78
N VAL A 272 -0.76 -22.28 -5.61
CA VAL A 272 -0.42 -20.93 -6.07
C VAL A 272 -0.72 -20.81 -7.56
N HIS A 273 -1.36 -19.73 -7.95
CA HIS A 273 -1.66 -19.37 -9.34
C HIS A 273 -0.85 -18.13 -9.72
N ILE A 274 -0.18 -18.17 -10.86
CA ILE A 274 0.59 -17.03 -11.37
C ILE A 274 -0.15 -16.49 -12.59
N LEU A 275 -0.63 -15.25 -12.49
CA LEU A 275 -1.31 -14.56 -13.57
C LEU A 275 -0.32 -13.59 -14.21
N GLN A 276 -0.04 -13.80 -15.49
CA GLN A 276 0.92 -13.01 -16.26
C GLN A 276 0.20 -12.06 -17.21
N HIS A 277 0.84 -10.91 -17.47
CA HIS A 277 0.40 -10.00 -18.53
C HIS A 277 0.57 -10.63 -19.92
N SER A 278 -0.23 -10.15 -20.87
CA SER A 278 -0.01 -10.48 -22.27
C SER A 278 1.30 -9.85 -22.75
N LEU A 279 2.25 -10.69 -23.16
CA LEU A 279 3.55 -10.24 -23.68
C LEU A 279 3.41 -9.32 -24.90
N VAL A 280 2.36 -9.53 -25.72
CA VAL A 280 2.06 -8.66 -26.87
C VAL A 280 1.74 -7.24 -26.39
N GLN A 281 0.77 -7.11 -25.47
CA GLN A 281 0.36 -5.81 -24.92
C GLN A 281 1.51 -5.13 -24.16
N ALA A 282 2.25 -5.89 -23.35
CA ALA A 282 3.41 -5.38 -22.64
C ALA A 282 4.49 -4.85 -23.60
N SER A 283 4.78 -5.58 -24.69
CA SER A 283 5.76 -5.15 -25.68
C SER A 283 5.35 -3.86 -26.41
N GLU A 284 4.06 -3.72 -26.75
CA GLU A 284 3.52 -2.51 -27.37
C GLU A 284 3.60 -1.30 -26.43
N LEU A 285 3.28 -1.50 -25.15
CA LEU A 285 3.36 -0.48 -24.12
C LEU A 285 4.81 -0.02 -23.87
N VAL A 286 5.75 -0.97 -23.79
CA VAL A 286 7.18 -0.65 -23.64
C VAL A 286 7.67 0.15 -24.85
N LEU A 287 7.31 -0.27 -26.07
CA LEU A 287 7.68 0.45 -27.29
C LEU A 287 7.10 1.87 -27.33
N SER A 288 5.85 2.05 -26.92
CA SER A 288 5.20 3.37 -26.89
C SER A 288 5.88 4.31 -25.88
N ARG A 289 6.17 3.82 -24.66
CA ARG A 289 6.90 4.55 -23.62
C ARG A 289 8.31 4.92 -24.05
N LEU A 290 9.05 3.98 -24.66
CA LEU A 290 10.40 4.23 -25.19
C LEU A 290 10.39 5.31 -26.29
N ARG A 291 9.42 5.24 -27.22
CA ARG A 291 9.26 6.28 -28.27
C ARG A 291 9.02 7.66 -27.66
N HIS A 292 8.15 7.75 -26.65
CA HIS A 292 7.87 8.99 -25.95
C HIS A 292 9.11 9.55 -25.23
N GLN A 293 9.86 8.70 -24.51
CA GLN A 293 11.11 9.12 -23.87
C GLN A 293 12.17 9.61 -24.87
N VAL A 294 12.32 8.93 -26.01
CA VAL A 294 13.24 9.37 -27.08
C VAL A 294 12.82 10.73 -27.63
N GLN A 295 11.53 10.96 -27.84
CA GLN A 295 11.01 12.26 -28.28
C GLN A 295 11.25 13.36 -27.25
N GLN A 296 11.01 13.10 -25.96
CA GLN A 296 11.27 14.05 -24.88
C GLN A 296 12.76 14.42 -24.78
N ARG A 297 13.66 13.43 -24.87
CA ARG A 297 15.12 13.68 -24.86
C ARG A 297 15.58 14.51 -26.05
N LYS A 298 15.00 14.28 -27.25
CA LYS A 298 15.28 15.12 -28.43
C LYS A 298 14.83 16.58 -28.20
N HIS A 299 13.65 16.79 -27.62
CA HIS A 299 13.15 18.13 -27.30
C HIS A 299 13.98 18.83 -26.21
N GLN A 300 14.41 18.11 -25.16
CA GLN A 300 15.29 18.66 -24.13
C GLN A 300 16.68 19.02 -24.67
N SER A 301 17.24 18.19 -25.56
CA SER A 301 18.52 18.48 -26.22
C SER A 301 18.46 19.63 -27.23
N GLN A 302 17.26 20.06 -27.64
CA GLN A 302 17.01 21.19 -28.53
C GLN A 302 16.59 22.47 -27.79
N ARG A 303 16.41 22.45 -26.46
CA ARG A 303 16.23 23.69 -25.67
C ARG A 303 17.60 24.40 -25.55
N PRO A 304 17.81 25.57 -26.17
CA PRO A 304 19.07 26.28 -26.09
C PRO A 304 19.20 26.89 -24.70
N GLY A 305 20.09 26.35 -23.87
CA GLY A 305 20.58 27.01 -22.66
C GLY A 305 21.75 27.94 -23.02
N ASP A 306 21.55 29.23 -22.79
CA ASP A 306 22.55 30.24 -22.42
C ASP A 306 24.02 29.94 -22.78
N ARG A 307 24.39 30.20 -24.03
CA ARG A 307 25.77 30.52 -24.41
C ARG A 307 25.83 31.97 -24.90
N ALA A 308 25.92 32.90 -23.96
CA ALA A 308 26.52 34.21 -24.19
C ALA A 308 26.86 34.88 -22.84
N GLY A 309 27.84 34.31 -22.12
CA GLY A 309 28.61 35.14 -21.18
C GLY A 309 29.46 36.13 -22.01
N PRO A 310 29.55 37.42 -21.63
CA PRO A 310 30.32 38.38 -22.39
C PRO A 310 31.79 38.00 -22.34
N GLY A 311 32.41 37.84 -23.52
CA GLY A 311 33.85 37.59 -23.64
C GLY A 311 34.66 38.76 -23.05
N PRO A 312 35.89 38.50 -22.57
CA PRO A 312 36.73 39.53 -21.99
C PRO A 312 37.07 40.57 -23.06
N ALA A 313 36.73 41.84 -22.81
CA ALA A 313 37.19 42.95 -23.64
C ALA A 313 38.69 43.13 -23.42
N GLU A 314 39.46 42.88 -24.48
CA GLU A 314 40.87 43.23 -24.59
C GLU A 314 41.04 44.75 -24.40
N THR A 315 42.00 45.10 -23.55
CA THR A 315 42.49 46.47 -23.38
C THR A 315 43.43 46.81 -24.54
N PRO A 316 43.22 47.88 -25.32
CA PRO A 316 44.27 48.39 -26.17
C PRO A 316 45.13 49.37 -25.39
N ALA A 317 46.43 49.09 -25.37
CA ALA A 317 47.47 50.01 -24.97
C ALA A 317 47.58 51.17 -25.97
N SER A 318 47.51 52.41 -25.47
CA SER A 318 48.29 53.61 -25.82
C SER A 318 47.52 54.86 -25.41
#